data_AF-A0A6M0C8R9-F1
#
_entry.id   AF-A0A6M0C8R9-F1
#
_cell.length_a   1.000
_cell.length_b   1.000
_cell.length_c   1.000
_cell.angle_alpha   90.00
_cell.angle_beta   90.00
_cell.angle_gamma   90.00
#
_symmetry.space_group_name_H-M   'P 1'
#
loop_
_entity.id
_entity.type
_entity.pdbx_description
1 polymer ?
#
loop_
_entity_poly.entity_id
_entity_poly.type
_entity_poly.pdbx_seq_one_letter_code
_entity_poly.pdbx_strand_id
1 'polypeptide(L)'
;MYYKQPNITVKQQDYTKIFSPGFTPQEQKNGHLTSQSDFFALGRTFVNLLTGKHPTDLNEDSRTGMLIWREEAQLISEDLVDLIDWLMEQNWRDRPKNTRVILRVIERIKAAKRSGSYGSWFSFSSIVSVALNFVLLTLLVQRIQVSFWLIWLLFLVWVIISISILFPVVYRQLSKLLK
;
A
#
# COMPACT_ATOMS: atom_id res chain seq x y z
N MET A 1 -48.28 -4.05 57.11
CA MET A 1 -47.47 -2.88 56.70
C MET A 1 -46.52 -3.33 55.61
N TYR A 2 -46.78 -2.96 54.35
CA TYR A 2 -45.89 -3.26 53.23
C TYR A 2 -45.06 -2.01 52.92
N TYR A 3 -43.74 -2.13 52.99
CA TYR A 3 -42.81 -1.05 52.62
C TYR A 3 -42.85 -0.83 51.10
N LYS A 4 -43.27 0.38 50.70
CA LYS A 4 -43.19 0.87 49.31
C LYS A 4 -41.73 1.24 49.04
N GLN A 5 -41.09 0.54 48.10
CA GLN A 5 -39.73 0.87 47.68
C GLN A 5 -39.73 2.27 47.01
N PRO A 6 -38.71 3.11 47.27
CA PRO A 6 -38.61 4.42 46.63
C PRO A 6 -38.33 4.26 45.14
N ASN A 7 -39.11 4.96 44.31
CA ASN A 7 -38.85 5.09 42.89
C ASN A 7 -37.52 5.82 42.70
N ILE A 8 -36.47 5.07 42.37
CA ILE A 8 -35.18 5.64 41.97
C ILE A 8 -35.38 6.14 40.54
N THR A 9 -35.76 7.40 40.39
CA THR A 9 -35.75 8.07 39.09
C THR A 9 -34.29 8.19 38.68
N VAL A 10 -33.80 7.23 37.88
CA VAL A 10 -32.54 7.41 37.15
C VAL A 10 -32.75 8.67 36.32
N LYS A 11 -32.04 9.76 36.65
CA LYS A 11 -32.01 10.96 35.82
C LYS A 11 -31.54 10.53 34.43
N GLN A 12 -32.48 10.36 33.51
CA GLN A 12 -32.19 10.11 32.11
C GLN A 12 -31.57 11.40 31.59
N GLN A 13 -30.27 11.36 31.30
CA GLN A 13 -29.53 12.50 30.81
C GLN A 13 -30.11 12.87 29.44
N ASP A 14 -30.83 13.99 29.36
CA ASP A 14 -31.45 14.46 28.12
C ASP A 14 -30.35 14.89 27.13
N TYR A 15 -29.98 13.99 26.22
CA TYR A 15 -29.14 14.31 25.08
C TYR A 15 -30.02 14.82 23.94
N THR A 16 -29.61 15.91 23.28
CA THR A 16 -30.24 16.40 22.06
C THR A 16 -30.11 15.33 20.97
N LYS A 17 -31.23 14.74 20.56
CA LYS A 17 -31.28 13.74 19.50
C LYS A 17 -31.23 14.42 18.13
N ILE A 18 -30.04 14.50 17.54
CA ILE A 18 -29.85 14.91 16.14
C ILE A 18 -29.70 13.64 15.30
N PHE A 19 -30.50 13.53 14.24
CA PHE A 19 -30.50 12.39 13.34
C PHE A 19 -30.16 12.84 11.93
N SER A 20 -29.25 12.12 11.29
CA SER A 20 -28.89 12.27 9.89
C SER A 20 -29.38 11.04 9.13
N PRO A 21 -30.42 11.17 8.28
CA PRO A 21 -30.98 10.04 7.52
C PRO A 21 -29.89 9.28 6.77
N GLY A 22 -29.90 7.95 6.88
CA GLY A 22 -28.90 7.10 6.25
C GLY A 22 -27.50 7.09 6.92
N PHE A 23 -27.24 7.91 7.94
CA PHE A 23 -25.98 7.89 8.70
C PHE A 23 -26.16 7.48 10.16
N THR A 24 -27.35 7.71 10.73
CA THR A 24 -27.63 7.37 12.12
C THR A 24 -28.09 5.91 12.25
N PRO A 25 -27.39 5.08 13.06
CA PRO A 25 -27.79 3.71 13.30
C PRO A 25 -29.01 3.59 14.21
N GLN A 26 -29.67 2.44 14.19
CA GLN A 26 -30.96 2.23 14.85
C GLN A 26 -30.88 2.33 16.38
N GLU A 27 -29.81 1.85 17.00
CA GLU A 27 -29.62 1.93 18.44
C GLU A 27 -29.53 3.37 18.95
N GLN A 28 -28.94 4.28 18.18
CA GLN A 28 -28.89 5.70 18.51
C GLN A 28 -30.27 6.36 18.36
N LYS A 29 -31.09 5.94 17.38
CA LYS A 29 -32.51 6.35 17.29
C LYS A 29 -33.30 5.91 18.52
N ASN A 30 -33.01 4.71 19.02
CA ASN A 30 -33.59 4.15 20.24
C ASN A 30 -33.02 4.79 21.52
N GLY A 31 -32.01 5.66 21.41
CA GLY A 31 -31.44 6.39 22.53
C GLY A 31 -30.28 5.71 23.25
N HIS A 32 -29.66 4.72 22.61
CA HIS A 32 -28.47 4.06 23.11
C HIS A 32 -27.23 4.70 22.49
N LEU A 33 -26.42 5.38 23.30
CA LEU A 33 -25.21 6.05 22.85
C LEU A 33 -24.02 5.12 23.07
N THR A 34 -23.38 4.70 21.99
CA THR A 34 -22.21 3.83 22.02
C THR A 34 -21.16 4.34 21.03
N SER A 35 -19.88 4.09 21.29
CA SER A 35 -18.82 4.44 20.33
C SER A 35 -18.97 3.69 19.00
N GLN A 36 -19.62 2.53 19.02
CA GLN A 36 -19.96 1.76 17.82
C GLN A 36 -20.99 2.47 16.93
N SER A 37 -21.78 3.40 17.49
CA SER A 37 -22.68 4.24 16.69
C SER A 37 -21.89 5.18 15.77
N ASP A 38 -20.79 5.74 16.28
CA ASP A 38 -19.87 6.58 15.49
C ASP A 38 -19.19 5.78 14.38
N PHE A 39 -18.85 4.50 14.63
CA PHE A 39 -18.26 3.63 13.61
C PHE A 39 -19.21 3.37 12.44
N PHE A 40 -20.51 3.19 12.72
CA PHE A 40 -21.52 3.06 11.67
C PHE A 40 -21.62 4.33 10.83
N ALA A 41 -21.72 5.49 11.48
CA ALA A 41 -21.77 6.77 10.77
C ALA A 41 -20.51 7.00 9.92
N LEU A 42 -19.34 6.62 10.42
CA LEU A 42 -18.08 6.66 9.69
C LEU A 42 -18.09 5.72 8.47
N GLY A 43 -18.57 4.50 8.63
CA GLY A 43 -18.73 3.55 7.52
C GLY A 43 -19.65 4.10 6.42
N ARG A 44 -20.82 4.63 6.78
CA ARG A 44 -21.77 5.25 5.83
C ARG A 44 -21.16 6.48 5.14
N THR A 45 -20.29 7.21 5.83
CA THR A 45 -19.53 8.31 5.25
C THR A 45 -18.54 7.81 4.20
N PHE A 46 -17.80 6.73 4.47
CA PHE A 46 -16.92 6.13 3.46
C PHE A 46 -17.68 5.68 2.23
N VAL A 47 -18.82 4.99 2.41
CA VAL A 47 -19.67 4.60 1.28
C VAL A 47 -20.06 5.80 0.44
N ASN A 48 -20.59 6.86 1.06
CA ASN A 48 -20.96 8.08 0.35
C ASN A 48 -19.78 8.72 -0.42
N LEU A 49 -18.58 8.74 0.17
CA LEU A 49 -17.38 9.28 -0.48
C LEU A 49 -16.89 8.38 -1.64
N LEU A 50 -17.05 7.08 -1.52
CA LEU A 50 -16.56 6.10 -2.50
C LEU A 50 -17.51 5.95 -3.69
N THR A 51 -18.82 6.03 -3.47
CA THR A 51 -19.84 5.93 -4.52
C THR A 51 -20.26 7.29 -5.07
N GLY A 52 -20.05 8.38 -4.30
CA GLY A 52 -20.58 9.71 -4.60
C GLY A 52 -22.10 9.82 -4.42
N LYS A 53 -22.74 8.83 -3.79
CA LYS A 53 -24.20 8.78 -3.59
C LYS A 53 -24.55 8.83 -2.11
N HIS A 54 -25.63 9.55 -1.80
CA HIS A 54 -26.13 9.61 -0.44
C HIS A 54 -26.56 8.20 0.02
N PRO A 55 -26.31 7.80 1.29
CA PRO A 55 -26.59 6.43 1.72
C PRO A 55 -28.07 6.02 1.69
N THR A 56 -29.00 6.95 1.52
CA THR A 56 -30.43 6.66 1.34
C THR A 56 -30.80 6.36 -0.11
N ASP A 57 -29.93 6.69 -1.05
CA ASP A 57 -30.17 6.53 -2.49
C ASP A 57 -29.59 5.19 -2.99
N LEU A 58 -28.87 4.48 -2.12
CA LEU A 58 -28.32 3.16 -2.35
C LEU A 58 -29.33 2.09 -1.95
N ASN A 59 -29.32 0.97 -2.67
CA ASN A 59 -30.15 -0.18 -2.36
C ASN A 59 -29.68 -0.84 -1.06
N GLU A 60 -30.62 -1.42 -0.31
CA GLU A 60 -30.36 -2.15 0.93
C GLU A 60 -30.85 -3.59 0.78
N ASP A 61 -30.07 -4.55 1.28
CA ASP A 61 -30.48 -5.94 1.35
C ASP A 61 -31.59 -6.09 2.40
N SER A 62 -32.79 -6.46 1.94
CA SER A 62 -33.97 -6.69 2.78
C SER A 62 -33.79 -7.68 3.94
N ARG A 63 -32.83 -8.61 3.85
CA ARG A 63 -32.59 -9.64 4.88
C ARG A 63 -31.57 -9.20 5.91
N THR A 64 -30.51 -8.52 5.48
CA THR A 64 -29.37 -8.16 6.35
C THR A 64 -29.42 -6.70 6.80
N GLY A 65 -30.14 -5.85 6.08
CA GLY A 65 -30.13 -4.40 6.24
C GLY A 65 -28.82 -3.73 5.80
N MET A 66 -27.91 -4.46 5.15
CA MET A 66 -26.66 -3.88 4.66
C MET A 66 -26.88 -3.18 3.32
N LEU A 67 -26.12 -2.11 3.08
CA LEU A 67 -26.13 -1.45 1.77
C LEU A 67 -25.51 -2.35 0.71
N ILE A 68 -26.13 -2.37 -0.47
CA ILE A 68 -25.59 -2.97 -1.68
C ILE A 68 -24.85 -1.86 -2.42
N TRP A 69 -23.59 -1.62 -2.03
CA TRP A 69 -22.78 -0.49 -2.53
C TRP A 69 -21.47 -0.91 -3.21
N ARG A 70 -21.00 -2.15 -2.99
CA ARG A 70 -19.68 -2.62 -3.46
C ARG A 70 -19.52 -2.50 -4.99
N GLU A 71 -20.58 -2.79 -5.75
CA GLU A 71 -20.57 -2.71 -7.22
C GLU A 71 -20.37 -1.29 -7.75
N GLU A 72 -20.70 -0.28 -6.95
CA GLU A 72 -20.53 1.13 -7.29
C GLU A 72 -19.13 1.67 -6.96
N ALA A 73 -18.31 0.90 -6.24
CA ALA A 73 -16.97 1.28 -5.80
C ALA A 73 -15.93 0.22 -6.21
N GLN A 74 -15.71 0.02 -7.51
CA GLN A 74 -14.86 -1.06 -8.03
C GLN A 74 -13.34 -0.81 -7.92
N LEU A 75 -12.92 0.41 -7.55
CA LEU A 75 -11.50 0.82 -7.56
C LEU A 75 -10.77 0.60 -6.21
N ILE A 76 -11.42 -0.02 -5.23
CA ILE A 76 -10.87 -0.24 -3.89
C ILE A 76 -10.59 -1.72 -3.63
N SER A 77 -9.63 -2.00 -2.76
CA SER A 77 -9.27 -3.38 -2.39
C SER A 77 -10.36 -4.05 -1.57
N GLU A 78 -10.65 -5.32 -1.84
CA GLU A 78 -11.63 -6.13 -1.09
C GLU A 78 -11.46 -6.05 0.43
N ASP A 79 -10.22 -6.12 0.94
CA ASP A 79 -9.98 -6.02 2.39
C ASP A 79 -10.49 -4.70 3.01
N LEU A 80 -10.44 -3.60 2.25
CA LEU A 80 -10.94 -2.30 2.71
C LEU A 80 -12.47 -2.25 2.63
N VAL A 81 -13.05 -2.87 1.61
CA VAL A 81 -14.50 -3.03 1.47
C VAL A 81 -15.05 -3.81 2.66
N ASP A 82 -14.42 -4.95 2.98
CA ASP A 82 -14.80 -5.79 4.11
C ASP A 82 -14.70 -5.05 5.45
N LEU A 83 -13.68 -4.21 5.62
CA LEU A 83 -13.56 -3.35 6.80
C LEU A 83 -14.72 -2.34 6.87
N ILE A 84 -15.09 -1.71 5.76
CA ILE A 84 -16.18 -0.72 5.72
C ILE A 84 -17.51 -1.39 6.03
N ASP A 85 -17.79 -2.56 5.46
CA ASP A 85 -19.01 -3.32 5.78
C ASP A 85 -19.06 -3.70 7.25
N TRP A 86 -17.93 -4.14 7.82
CA TRP A 86 -17.85 -4.47 9.24
C TRP A 86 -18.12 -3.27 10.16
N LEU A 87 -17.73 -2.05 9.76
CA LEU A 87 -18.07 -0.82 10.49
C LEU A 87 -19.57 -0.54 10.49
N MET A 88 -20.30 -0.96 9.45
CA MET A 88 -21.71 -0.66 9.23
C MET A 88 -22.65 -1.81 9.59
N GLU A 89 -22.16 -2.87 10.24
CA GLU A 89 -22.97 -4.01 10.62
C GLU A 89 -24.22 -3.57 11.40
N GLN A 90 -25.39 -4.14 11.11
CA GLN A 90 -26.64 -3.62 11.68
C GLN A 90 -26.69 -3.77 13.20
N ASN A 91 -26.21 -4.91 13.70
CA ASN A 91 -26.05 -5.14 15.13
C ASN A 91 -24.75 -4.51 15.63
N TRP A 92 -24.86 -3.50 16.50
CA TRP A 92 -23.71 -2.81 17.09
C TRP A 92 -22.74 -3.72 17.86
N ARG A 93 -23.17 -4.91 18.29
CA ARG A 93 -22.29 -5.90 18.95
C ARG A 93 -21.34 -6.61 18.00
N ASP A 94 -21.73 -6.70 16.73
CA ASP A 94 -20.98 -7.38 15.69
C ASP A 94 -19.99 -6.42 15.01
N ARG A 95 -20.15 -5.10 15.21
CA ARG A 95 -19.19 -4.05 14.82
C ARG A 95 -17.88 -4.11 15.63
N PRO A 96 -16.81 -3.44 15.18
CA PRO A 96 -15.57 -3.34 15.94
C PRO A 96 -15.79 -2.81 17.36
N LYS A 97 -15.24 -3.50 18.35
CA LYS A 97 -15.39 -3.14 19.76
C LYS A 97 -14.80 -1.77 20.11
N ASN A 98 -13.72 -1.37 19.45
CA ASN A 98 -13.04 -0.09 19.66
C ASN A 98 -12.05 0.21 18.52
N THR A 99 -11.50 1.43 18.54
CA THR A 99 -10.56 1.93 17.52
C THR A 99 -9.26 1.13 17.43
N ARG A 100 -8.78 0.49 18.52
CA ARG A 100 -7.56 -0.33 18.49
C ARG A 100 -7.74 -1.56 17.61
N VAL A 101 -8.94 -2.12 17.59
CA VAL A 101 -9.28 -3.26 16.73
C VAL A 101 -9.26 -2.83 15.26
N ILE A 102 -9.88 -1.70 14.94
CA ILE A 102 -9.88 -1.12 13.58
C ILE A 102 -8.44 -0.85 13.11
N LEU A 103 -7.62 -0.21 13.96
CA LEU A 103 -6.23 0.09 13.64
C LEU A 103 -5.43 -1.16 13.29
N ARG A 104 -5.57 -2.23 14.09
CA ARG A 104 -4.90 -3.51 13.84
C ARG A 104 -5.28 -4.11 12.48
N VAL A 105 -6.56 -4.03 12.09
CA VAL A 105 -7.00 -4.49 10.78
C VAL A 105 -6.37 -3.65 9.67
N ILE A 106 -6.38 -2.32 9.79
CA ILE A 106 -5.73 -1.42 8.82
C ILE A 106 -4.24 -1.72 8.67
N GLU A 107 -3.52 -1.98 9.77
CA GLU A 107 -2.11 -2.37 9.74
C GLU A 107 -1.88 -3.69 8.99
N ARG A 108 -2.75 -4.68 9.19
CA ARG A 108 -2.70 -5.95 8.46
C ARG A 108 -2.91 -5.74 6.96
N ILE A 109 -3.90 -4.93 6.56
CA ILE A 109 -4.17 -4.60 5.15
C ILE A 109 -2.94 -3.93 4.52
N LYS A 110 -2.34 -2.96 5.22
CA LYS A 110 -1.11 -2.29 4.76
C LYS A 110 0.06 -3.27 4.61
N ALA A 111 0.23 -4.20 5.55
CA ALA A 111 1.29 -5.19 5.49
C ALA A 111 1.10 -6.17 4.31
N ALA A 112 -0.12 -6.64 4.08
CA ALA A 112 -0.46 -7.52 2.95
C ALA A 112 -0.19 -6.84 1.60
N LYS A 113 -0.54 -5.55 1.47
CA LYS A 113 -0.24 -4.78 0.26
C LYS A 113 1.27 -4.62 0.01
N ARG A 114 2.08 -4.52 1.07
CA ARG A 114 3.54 -4.43 0.97
C ARG A 114 4.19 -5.75 0.54
N SER A 115 3.71 -6.89 1.05
CA SER A 115 4.27 -8.21 0.70
C SER A 115 3.94 -8.61 -0.74
N GLY A 116 2.76 -8.22 -1.26
CA GLY A 116 2.35 -8.49 -2.63
C GLY A 116 3.21 -7.84 -3.74
N SER A 117 4.09 -6.91 -3.40
CA SER A 117 4.89 -6.15 -4.39
C SER A 117 6.34 -6.61 -4.56
N TYR A 118 6.81 -7.62 -3.80
CA TYR A 118 8.23 -8.03 -3.80
C TYR A 118 8.51 -9.39 -4.48
N GLY A 119 7.50 -10.18 -4.83
CA GLY A 119 7.67 -11.58 -5.25
C GLY A 119 7.69 -11.87 -6.76
N SER A 120 7.36 -10.90 -7.62
CA SER A 120 7.10 -11.15 -9.05
C SER A 120 7.97 -10.34 -10.01
N TRP A 121 9.24 -10.06 -9.65
CA TRP A 121 10.18 -9.46 -10.61
C TRP A 121 11.18 -10.47 -11.19
N PHE A 122 11.36 -11.63 -10.54
CA PHE A 122 12.12 -12.74 -11.09
C PHE A 122 11.17 -13.81 -11.65
N SER A 123 10.69 -13.61 -12.87
CA SER A 123 10.10 -14.73 -13.61
C SER A 123 11.20 -15.75 -13.88
N PHE A 124 10.97 -17.03 -13.61
CA PHE A 124 11.97 -18.10 -13.82
C PHE A 124 12.51 -18.10 -15.28
N SER A 125 11.65 -17.73 -16.23
CA SER A 125 12.00 -17.51 -17.65
C SER A 125 13.08 -16.43 -17.85
N SER A 126 13.06 -15.36 -17.06
CA SER A 126 14.03 -14.26 -17.14
C SER A 126 15.40 -14.70 -16.61
N ILE A 127 15.43 -15.49 -15.53
CA ILE A 127 16.68 -16.05 -15.00
C ILE A 127 17.32 -16.97 -16.03
N VAL A 128 16.53 -17.87 -16.62
CA VAL A 128 17.01 -18.80 -17.67
C VAL A 128 17.53 -18.03 -18.88
N SER A 129 16.84 -16.98 -19.32
CA SER A 129 17.28 -16.13 -20.43
C SER A 129 18.59 -15.39 -20.14
N VAL A 130 18.74 -14.81 -18.94
CA VAL A 130 19.98 -14.12 -18.53
C VAL A 130 21.15 -15.10 -18.43
N ALA A 131 20.91 -16.29 -17.85
CA ALA A 131 21.92 -17.34 -17.76
C ALA A 131 22.36 -17.82 -19.16
N LEU A 132 21.41 -18.05 -20.06
CA LEU A 132 21.70 -18.43 -21.45
C LEU A 132 22.48 -17.36 -22.19
N ASN A 133 22.12 -16.07 -22.04
CA ASN A 133 22.86 -14.97 -22.65
C ASN A 133 24.29 -14.87 -22.10
N PHE A 134 24.48 -15.04 -20.80
CA PHE A 134 25.81 -15.01 -20.19
C PHE A 134 26.69 -16.18 -20.67
N VAL A 135 26.12 -17.40 -20.74
CA VAL A 135 26.82 -18.58 -21.28
C VAL A 135 27.15 -18.39 -22.76
N LEU A 136 26.23 -17.86 -23.56
CA LEU A 136 26.46 -17.61 -24.98
C LEU A 136 27.57 -16.57 -25.20
N LEU A 137 27.59 -15.49 -24.42
CA LEU A 137 28.63 -14.46 -24.51
C LEU A 137 30.02 -15.01 -24.14
N THR A 138 30.11 -15.82 -23.09
CA THR A 138 31.40 -16.43 -22.70
C THR A 138 31.91 -17.41 -23.76
N LEU A 139 31.03 -18.18 -24.40
CA LEU A 139 31.40 -19.05 -25.54
C LEU A 139 31.83 -18.24 -26.78
N LEU A 140 31.18 -17.11 -27.06
CA LEU A 140 31.58 -16.20 -28.16
C LEU A 140 32.97 -15.59 -27.88
N VAL A 141 33.24 -15.18 -26.65
CA VAL A 141 34.57 -14.69 -26.24
C VAL A 141 35.63 -15.78 -26.38
N GLN A 142 35.31 -17.05 -26.12
CA GLN A 142 36.25 -18.17 -26.33
C GLN A 142 36.49 -18.50 -27.81
N ARG A 143 35.50 -18.29 -28.68
CA ARG A 143 35.60 -18.45 -30.15
C ARG A 143 36.38 -17.31 -30.79
N ILE A 144 36.28 -16.10 -30.25
CA ILE A 144 37.15 -14.98 -30.58
C ILE A 144 38.46 -15.20 -29.82
N GLN A 145 39.32 -16.07 -30.35
CA GLN A 145 40.72 -16.15 -29.93
C GLN A 145 41.39 -14.80 -30.27
N VAL A 146 41.19 -13.78 -29.44
CA VAL A 146 42.02 -12.58 -29.49
C VAL A 146 43.41 -13.09 -29.14
N SER A 147 44.27 -13.19 -30.15
CA SER A 147 45.62 -13.70 -29.95
C SER A 147 46.27 -12.86 -28.85
N PHE A 148 46.93 -13.51 -27.88
CA PHE A 148 47.65 -12.81 -26.83
C PHE A 148 48.59 -11.74 -27.40
N TRP A 149 49.11 -11.98 -28.60
CA TRP A 149 49.88 -11.04 -29.40
C TRP A 149 49.16 -9.73 -29.74
N LEU A 150 47.85 -9.76 -30.05
CA LEU A 150 47.10 -8.55 -30.36
C LEU A 150 46.93 -7.64 -29.14
N ILE A 151 46.75 -8.22 -27.95
CA ILE A 151 46.68 -7.46 -26.69
C ILE A 151 48.03 -6.78 -26.40
N TRP A 152 49.13 -7.52 -26.55
CA TRP A 152 50.48 -6.96 -26.40
C TRP A 152 50.83 -5.93 -27.47
N LEU A 153 50.36 -6.11 -28.71
CA LEU A 153 50.51 -5.14 -29.79
C LEU A 153 49.83 -3.81 -29.46
N LEU A 154 48.56 -3.86 -29.03
CA LEU A 154 47.80 -2.66 -28.66
C LEU A 154 48.41 -1.96 -27.43
N PHE A 155 48.91 -2.72 -26.45
CA PHE A 155 49.65 -2.16 -25.31
C PHE A 155 50.93 -1.45 -25.76
N LEU A 156 51.71 -2.05 -26.66
CA LEU A 156 52.94 -1.46 -27.17
C LEU A 156 52.69 -0.19 -27.99
N VAL A 157 51.64 -0.18 -28.83
CA VAL A 157 51.20 1.02 -29.56
C VAL A 157 50.83 2.14 -28.59
N TRP A 158 50.10 1.83 -27.51
CA TRP A 158 49.74 2.80 -26.48
C TRP A 158 50.98 3.36 -25.75
N VAL A 159 51.96 2.51 -25.43
CA VAL A 159 53.24 2.95 -24.82
C VAL A 159 54.00 3.89 -25.75
N ILE A 160 54.11 3.58 -27.05
CA ILE A 160 54.79 4.44 -28.01
C ILE A 160 54.12 5.82 -28.08
N ILE A 161 52.78 5.84 -28.21
CA ILE A 161 52.02 7.09 -28.26
C ILE A 161 52.22 7.89 -26.97
N SER A 162 52.17 7.23 -25.81
CA SER A 162 52.41 7.85 -24.50
C SER A 162 53.80 8.51 -24.43
N ILE A 163 54.85 7.80 -24.85
CA ILE A 163 56.22 8.33 -24.87
C ILE A 163 56.33 9.50 -25.86
N SER A 164 55.78 9.37 -27.07
CA SER A 164 55.81 10.45 -28.08
C SER A 164 55.12 11.73 -27.61
N ILE A 165 54.10 11.62 -26.75
CA ILE A 165 53.40 12.77 -26.17
C ILE A 165 54.14 13.33 -24.94
N LEU A 166 54.63 12.47 -24.04
CA LEU A 166 55.29 12.91 -22.80
C LEU A 166 56.71 13.45 -23.03
N PHE A 167 57.48 12.83 -23.93
CA PHE A 167 58.88 13.17 -24.13
C PHE A 167 59.11 14.65 -24.50
N PRO A 168 58.36 15.24 -25.46
CA PRO A 168 58.50 16.67 -25.79
C PRO A 168 58.12 17.60 -24.64
N VAL A 169 57.15 17.21 -23.80
CA VAL A 169 56.67 18.02 -22.66
C VAL A 169 57.73 18.06 -21.56
N VAL A 170 58.26 16.89 -21.19
CA VAL A 170 59.29 16.76 -20.15
C VAL A 170 60.61 17.37 -20.62
N TYR A 171 61.03 17.12 -21.85
CA TYR A 171 62.24 17.70 -22.44
C TYR A 171 62.22 19.23 -22.44
N ARG A 172 61.07 19.84 -22.79
CA ARG A 172 60.90 21.29 -22.79
C ARG A 172 61.02 21.90 -21.39
N GLN A 173 60.60 21.19 -20.34
CA GLN A 173 60.77 21.65 -18.96
C GLN A 173 62.22 21.52 -18.48
N LEU A 174 62.89 20.38 -18.73
CA LEU A 174 64.30 20.20 -18.36
C LEU A 174 65.24 21.18 -19.08
N SER A 175 65.00 21.46 -20.36
CA SER A 175 65.83 22.41 -21.13
C SER A 175 65.82 23.84 -20.58
N LYS A 176 64.79 24.22 -19.82
CA LYS A 176 64.69 25.53 -19.14
C LYS A 176 65.42 25.57 -17.80
N LEU A 177 65.68 24.41 -17.18
CA LEU A 177 66.38 24.30 -15.90
C LEU A 177 67.90 24.18 -16.06
N LEU A 178 68.37 23.83 -17.26
CA LEU A 178 69.79 23.67 -17.60
C LEU A 178 70.40 24.90 -18.29
N LYS A 179 69.67 26.01 -18.38
CA LYS A 179 70.16 27.34 -18.78
C LYS A 179 70.12 28.26 -17.57
#